data_AF-A0A2S5GB11-F1
#
_entry.id   AF-A0A2S5GB11-F1
#
_cell.length_a   1.000
_cell.length_b   1.000
_cell.length_c   1.000
_cell.angle_alpha   90.00
_cell.angle_beta   90.00
_cell.angle_gamma   90.00
#
_symmetry.space_group_name_H-M   'P 1'
#
loop_
_entity.id
_entity.type
_entity.pdbx_description
1 polymer ?
#
loop_
_entity_poly.entity_id
_entity_poly.type
_entity_poly.pdbx_seq_one_letter_code
_entity_poly.pdbx_strand_id
1 'polypeptide(L)'
;MGFKEWIVRYKDRNSRRGDLAYDIYHDSKFPRGSDKAVLLNYLKWVRRAHPDCLKAFRSAWRSYSHFLKKSFDGELVRENDRLHAEILALKEQLKNSQKKEPSGGEG
;
A
#
# COMPACT_ATOMS: atom_id res chain seq x y z
N MET A 1 -2.33 1.83 4.48
CA MET A 1 -3.25 2.88 3.97
C MET A 1 -4.61 2.25 3.80
N GLY A 2 -5.70 2.85 4.31
CA GLY A 2 -7.06 2.31 4.17
C GLY A 2 -7.80 2.84 2.94
N PHE A 3 -8.99 2.30 2.67
CA PHE A 3 -9.78 2.71 1.50
C PHE A 3 -10.25 4.17 1.62
N LYS A 4 -10.68 4.59 2.82
CA LYS A 4 -11.12 5.96 3.08
C LYS A 4 -10.01 6.95 2.74
N GLU A 5 -8.81 6.76 3.28
CA GLU A 5 -7.66 7.63 3.05
C GLU A 5 -7.25 7.67 1.57
N TRP A 6 -7.50 6.58 0.84
CA TRP A 6 -7.19 6.48 -0.58
C TRP A 6 -8.22 7.18 -1.45
N ILE A 7 -9.51 6.95 -1.21
CA ILE A 7 -10.58 7.48 -2.06
C ILE A 7 -10.76 9.00 -1.89
N VAL A 8 -10.56 9.55 -0.69
CA VAL A 8 -10.75 10.99 -0.43
C VAL A 8 -9.78 11.90 -1.23
N ARG A 9 -8.69 11.35 -1.76
CA ARG A 9 -7.78 12.07 -2.68
C ARG A 9 -8.44 12.47 -4.00
N TYR A 10 -9.58 11.87 -4.32
CA TYR A 10 -10.34 12.14 -5.53
C TYR A 10 -11.55 13.06 -5.29
N LYS A 11 -11.78 13.57 -4.07
CA LYS A 11 -12.99 14.30 -3.68
C LYS A 11 -13.32 15.53 -4.53
N ASP A 12 -12.30 16.18 -5.10
CA ASP A 12 -12.46 17.39 -5.91
C ASP A 12 -12.54 17.08 -7.42
N ARG A 13 -12.70 15.80 -7.81
CA ARG A 13 -12.79 15.38 -9.22
C ARG A 13 -14.26 15.34 -9.65
N ASN A 14 -14.61 16.01 -10.74
CA ASN A 14 -15.95 15.89 -11.35
C ASN A 14 -16.11 14.54 -12.07
N SER A 15 -16.45 13.49 -11.32
CA SER A 15 -16.64 12.12 -11.79
C SER A 15 -17.38 11.32 -10.73
N ARG A 16 -18.01 10.20 -11.10
CA ARG A 16 -18.67 9.31 -10.12
C ARG A 16 -17.75 8.83 -8.98
N ARG A 17 -16.44 8.74 -9.23
CA ARG A 17 -15.45 8.41 -8.21
C ARG A 17 -15.24 9.58 -7.25
N GLY A 18 -15.21 10.80 -7.77
CA GLY A 18 -15.07 12.01 -6.98
C GLY A 18 -16.32 12.31 -6.17
N ASP A 19 -17.51 12.08 -6.73
CA ASP A 19 -18.78 12.20 -5.99
C ASP A 19 -18.78 11.23 -4.79
N LEU A 20 -18.45 9.95 -5.03
CA LEU A 20 -18.27 8.96 -3.96
C LEU A 20 -17.21 9.39 -2.93
N ALA A 21 -16.09 9.95 -3.39
CA ALA A 21 -15.02 10.41 -2.52
C ALA A 21 -15.45 11.60 -1.65
N TYR A 22 -16.22 12.52 -2.21
CA TYR A 22 -16.80 13.66 -1.51
C TYR A 22 -17.79 13.21 -0.43
N ASP A 23 -18.68 12.26 -0.75
CA ASP A 23 -19.62 11.67 0.20
C ASP A 23 -18.89 10.99 1.38
N ILE A 24 -17.88 10.17 1.07
CA ILE A 24 -17.07 9.45 2.08
C ILE A 24 -16.25 10.42 2.94
N TYR A 25 -15.75 11.52 2.35
CA TYR A 25 -14.98 12.53 3.07
C TYR A 25 -15.84 13.21 4.15
N HIS A 26 -17.09 13.58 3.81
CA HIS A 26 -18.01 14.21 4.75
C HIS A 26 -18.70 13.23 5.70
N ASP A 27 -18.67 11.92 5.40
CA ASP A 27 -19.18 10.90 6.32
C ASP A 27 -18.17 10.60 7.45
N SER A 28 -18.34 11.30 8.58
CA SER A 28 -17.54 11.12 9.79
C SER A 28 -17.65 9.71 10.40
N LYS A 29 -18.75 8.99 10.15
CA LYS A 29 -18.97 7.61 10.63
C LYS A 29 -18.51 6.55 9.63
N PHE A 30 -18.03 6.94 8.45
CA PHE A 30 -17.53 5.99 7.47
C PHE A 30 -16.36 5.18 8.07
N PRO A 31 -16.39 3.83 7.98
CA PRO A 31 -15.36 3.01 8.62
C PRO A 31 -13.96 3.29 8.06
N ARG A 32 -12.96 3.30 8.96
CA ARG A 32 -11.54 3.55 8.61
C ARG A 32 -10.79 2.31 8.10
N GLY A 33 -11.45 1.15 8.07
CA GLY A 33 -10.85 -0.11 7.63
C GLY A 33 -10.72 -0.25 6.11
N SER A 34 -10.16 -1.38 5.69
CA SER A 34 -9.98 -1.76 4.30
C SER A 34 -10.55 -3.15 4.00
N ASP A 35 -11.65 -3.52 4.66
CA ASP A 35 -12.42 -4.70 4.32
C ASP A 35 -13.55 -4.34 3.34
N LYS A 36 -13.54 -4.98 2.16
CA LYS A 36 -14.52 -4.71 1.10
C LYS A 36 -15.96 -4.97 1.56
N ALA A 37 -16.18 -6.09 2.24
CA ALA A 37 -17.50 -6.53 2.64
C ALA A 37 -18.08 -5.62 3.72
N VAL A 38 -17.26 -5.23 4.69
CA VAL A 38 -17.64 -4.27 5.74
C VAL A 38 -18.05 -2.93 5.13
N LEU A 39 -17.23 -2.36 4.23
CA LEU A 39 -17.54 -1.08 3.61
C LEU A 39 -18.75 -1.16 2.68
N LEU A 40 -18.88 -2.24 1.91
CA LEU A 40 -20.04 -2.45 1.04
C LEU A 40 -21.33 -2.60 1.84
N ASN A 41 -21.30 -3.35 2.95
CA ASN A 41 -22.45 -3.51 3.84
C ASN A 41 -22.82 -2.19 4.51
N TYR A 42 -21.84 -1.40 4.94
CA TYR A 42 -22.07 -0.06 5.48
C TYR A 42 -22.80 0.83 4.46
N LEU A 43 -22.30 0.91 3.23
CA LEU A 43 -22.95 1.68 2.17
C LEU A 43 -24.36 1.18 1.87
N LYS A 44 -24.54 -0.14 1.74
CA LYS A 44 -25.82 -0.74 1.37
C LYS A 44 -26.88 -0.61 2.48
N TRP A 45 -26.52 -0.88 3.72
CA TRP A 45 -27.49 -1.07 4.80
C TRP A 45 -27.55 0.09 5.78
N VAL A 46 -26.40 0.70 6.10
CA VAL A 46 -26.34 1.84 7.05
C VAL A 46 -26.66 3.14 6.33
N ARG A 47 -26.07 3.36 5.14
CA ARG A 47 -26.31 4.57 4.35
C ARG A 47 -27.43 4.44 3.31
N ARG A 48 -27.96 3.23 3.11
CA ARG A 48 -28.99 2.94 2.08
C ARG A 48 -28.61 3.52 0.71
N ALA A 49 -27.33 3.41 0.35
CA ALA A 49 -26.77 4.08 -0.80
C ALA A 49 -27.44 3.63 -2.10
N HIS A 50 -27.61 4.59 -3.03
CA HIS A 50 -28.17 4.33 -4.35
C HIS A 50 -27.36 3.27 -5.12
N PRO A 51 -27.99 2.42 -5.96
CA PRO A 51 -27.27 1.39 -6.73
C PRO A 51 -26.07 1.91 -7.54
N ASP A 52 -26.15 3.14 -8.04
CA ASP A 52 -25.04 3.75 -8.78
C ASP A 52 -23.86 4.15 -7.89
N CYS A 53 -24.11 4.55 -6.64
CA CYS A 53 -23.06 4.71 -5.63
C CYS A 53 -22.39 3.36 -5.34
N LEU A 54 -23.15 2.27 -5.24
CA LEU A 54 -22.60 0.92 -5.08
C LEU A 54 -21.76 0.48 -6.28
N LYS A 55 -22.16 0.83 -7.51
CA LYS A 55 -21.36 0.59 -8.73
C LYS A 55 -20.07 1.42 -8.70
N ALA A 56 -20.15 2.69 -8.35
CA ALA A 56 -18.99 3.57 -8.19
C ALA A 56 -18.01 3.00 -7.16
N PHE A 57 -18.52 2.53 -6.01
CA PHE A 57 -17.72 1.88 -4.98
C PHE A 57 -17.01 0.63 -5.49
N ARG A 58 -17.72 -0.29 -6.18
CA ARG A 58 -17.09 -1.50 -6.74
C ARG A 58 -15.99 -1.18 -7.74
N SER A 59 -16.20 -0.16 -8.58
CA SER A 59 -15.19 0.33 -9.52
C SER A 59 -13.98 0.92 -8.80
N ALA A 60 -14.21 1.81 -7.84
CA ALA A 60 -13.17 2.39 -6.99
C ALA A 60 -12.38 1.32 -6.22
N TRP A 61 -13.06 0.28 -5.71
CA TRP A 61 -12.43 -0.83 -5.01
C TRP A 61 -11.46 -1.60 -5.90
N ARG A 62 -11.82 -1.88 -7.16
CA ARG A 62 -10.90 -2.54 -8.11
C ARG A 62 -9.63 -1.73 -8.31
N SER A 63 -9.76 -0.42 -8.48
CA SER A 63 -8.60 0.48 -8.57
C SER A 63 -7.77 0.53 -7.28
N TYR A 64 -8.43 0.51 -6.12
CA TYR A 64 -7.75 0.45 -4.82
C TYR A 64 -6.98 -0.87 -4.62
N SER A 65 -7.57 -2.02 -4.97
CA SER A 65 -6.88 -3.31 -4.89
C SER A 65 -5.66 -3.36 -5.81
N HIS A 66 -5.76 -2.79 -7.01
CA HIS A 66 -4.61 -2.67 -7.91
C HIS A 66 -3.52 -1.74 -7.34
N PHE A 67 -3.92 -0.63 -6.72
CA PHE A 67 -3.01 0.27 -6.02
C PHE A 67 -2.26 -0.47 -4.89
N LEU A 68 -2.98 -1.22 -4.05
CA LEU A 68 -2.35 -1.99 -2.97
C LEU A 68 -1.36 -3.02 -3.49
N LYS A 69 -1.72 -3.77 -4.54
CA LYS A 69 -0.82 -4.76 -5.15
C LYS A 69 0.47 -4.10 -5.65
N LYS A 70 0.35 -3.01 -6.42
CA LYS A 70 1.51 -2.28 -6.94
C LYS A 70 2.37 -1.69 -5.81
N SER A 71 1.75 -1.19 -4.75
CA SER A 71 2.47 -0.68 -3.59
C SER A 71 3.26 -1.78 -2.88
N PHE A 72 2.67 -2.97 -2.72
CA PHE A 72 3.31 -4.12 -2.10
C PHE A 72 4.44 -4.68 -2.98
N ASP A 73 4.20 -4.86 -4.27
CA ASP A 73 5.23 -5.31 -5.22
C ASP A 73 6.43 -4.35 -5.21
N GLY A 74 6.19 -3.03 -5.20
CA GLY A 74 7.25 -2.04 -5.12
C GLY A 74 7.99 -2.01 -3.77
N GLU A 75 7.32 -2.35 -2.67
CA GLU A 75 7.94 -2.48 -1.36
C GLU A 75 8.86 -3.71 -1.29
N LEU A 76 8.40 -4.84 -1.83
CA LEU A 76 9.18 -6.07 -1.92
C LEU A 76 10.45 -5.87 -2.76
N VAL A 77 10.34 -5.15 -3.89
CA VAL A 77 11.52 -4.80 -4.72
C VAL A 77 12.52 -3.97 -3.94
N ARG A 78 12.08 -2.92 -3.24
CA ARG A 78 12.98 -2.07 -2.43
C ARG A 78 13.68 -2.85 -1.32
N GLU A 79 12.97 -3.74 -0.64
CA GLU A 79 13.56 -4.55 0.41
C GLU A 79 14.56 -5.57 -0.17
N ASN A 80 14.24 -6.16 -1.33
CA ASN A 80 15.17 -7.04 -2.03
C ASN A 80 16.46 -6.30 -2.45
N ASP A 81 16.36 -5.08 -2.95
CA ASP A 81 17.51 -4.25 -3.32
C ASP A 81 18.35 -3.89 -2.09
N ARG A 82 17.70 -3.58 -0.97
CA ARG A 82 18.36 -3.31 0.31
C ARG A 82 19.15 -4.53 0.81
N LEU A 83 18.53 -5.71 0.82
CA LEU A 83 19.18 -6.95 1.24
C LEU A 83 20.37 -7.30 0.35
N HIS A 84 20.26 -7.09 -0.98
CA HIS A 84 21.39 -7.28 -1.89
C HIS A 84 22.56 -6.35 -1.56
N ALA A 85 22.30 -5.06 -1.29
CA ALA A 85 23.34 -4.11 -0.91
C ALA A 85 24.03 -4.51 0.41
N GLU A 86 23.27 -4.98 1.40
CA GLU A 86 23.79 -5.47 2.67
C GLU A 86 24.66 -6.73 2.50
N ILE A 87 24.22 -7.70 1.69
CA ILE A 87 25.00 -8.90 1.37
C ILE A 87 26.32 -8.53 0.70
N LEU A 88 26.33 -7.56 -0.22
CA LEU A 88 27.57 -7.11 -0.87
C LEU A 88 28.53 -6.45 0.13
N ALA A 89 28.01 -5.61 1.03
CA ALA A 89 28.82 -4.99 2.08
C ALA A 89 29.45 -6.02 3.02
N LEU A 90 28.68 -7.03 3.44
CA LEU A 90 29.18 -8.12 4.29
C LEU A 90 30.25 -8.97 3.58
N LYS A 91 30.06 -9.26 2.28
CA LYS A 91 31.06 -9.98 1.49
C LYS A 91 32.38 -9.22 1.39
N GLU A 92 32.32 -7.89 1.23
CA GLU A 92 33.51 -7.06 1.16
C GLU A 92 34.22 -6.96 2.53
N GLN A 93 33.46 -6.84 3.62
CA GLN A 93 34.02 -6.91 4.98
C GLN A 93 34.74 -8.24 5.24
N LEU A 94 34.11 -9.36 4.89
CA LEU A 94 34.70 -10.69 5.07
C LEU A 94 36.02 -10.84 4.28
N LYS A 95 36.03 -10.40 3.01
CA LYS A 95 37.22 -10.39 2.16
C LYS A 95 38.36 -9.56 2.76
N ASN A 96 38.05 -8.42 3.36
CA ASN A 96 39.04 -7.55 3.97
C ASN A 96 39.55 -8.08 5.33
N SER A 97 38.73 -8.82 6.07
CA SER A 97 39.15 -9.53 7.28
C SER A 97 40.09 -10.69 6.97
N GLN A 98 39.84 -11.44 5.90
CA GLN A 98 40.70 -12.57 5.47
C GLN A 98 42.07 -12.13 4.94
N LYS A 99 42.22 -10.89 4.48
CA LYS A 99 43.51 -10.31 4.03
C LYS A 99 44.38 -9.79 5.18
N LYS A 100 43.85 -9.70 6.40
CA LYS A 100 44.54 -9.11 7.55
C LYS A 100 45.24 -10.13 8.46
N GLU A 101 45.20 -11.43 8.18
CA GLU A 101 46.07 -12.39 8.87
C GLU A 101 47.51 -12.22 8.36
N PRO A 102 48.45 -11.70 9.19
CA PRO A 102 49.84 -11.71 8.81
C PRO A 102 50.32 -13.16 8.84
N SER A 103 51.06 -13.56 7.82
CA SER A 103 52.01 -14.65 7.91
C SER A 103 53.06 -14.32 8.98
N GLY A 104 52.71 -14.46 10.26
CA GLY A 104 53.69 -14.75 11.31
C GLY A 104 53.99 -16.24 11.14
N GLY A 105 55.17 -16.67 10.77
CA GLY A 105 56.49 -16.08 10.92
C GLY A 105 57.37 -17.30 11.10
N GLU A 106 58.00 -17.74 10.03
CA GLU A 106 59.09 -18.71 10.11
C GLU A 106 60.29 -17.98 10.73
N GLY A 107 60.81 -18.51 11.83
CA GLY A 107 61.96 -18.01 12.55
C GLY A 107 62.32 -18.91 13.72
#